data_AF-A0A372RQZ8-F1
#
_entry.id   AF-A0A372RQZ8-F1
#
_cell.length_a   1.000
_cell.length_b   1.000
_cell.length_c   1.000
_cell.angle_alpha   90.00
_cell.angle_beta   90.00
_cell.angle_gamma   90.00
#
_symmetry.space_group_name_H-M   'P 1'
#
loop_
_entity.id
_entity.type
_entity.pdbx_description
1 polymer ?
#
loop_
_entity_poly.entity_id
_entity_poly.type
_entity_poly.pdbx_seq_one_letter_code
_entity_poly.pdbx_strand_id
1 'polypeptide(L)' 'MFTKKQKQQKQSPWSQKTLSISNPFPRYGHSINQSAINDQLYLFGGVSNGRVTNDIFMIETSKFG' A
#
# COMPACT_ATOMS: atom_id res chain seq x y z
N MET A 1 -10.72 -8.10 -42.73
CA MET A 1 -10.23 -8.87 -41.57
C MET A 1 -9.27 -7.95 -40.81
N PHE A 2 -9.69 -7.36 -39.68
CA PHE A 2 -8.89 -6.38 -38.94
C PHE A 2 -8.24 -7.04 -37.72
N THR A 3 -6.92 -7.15 -37.71
CA THR A 3 -6.15 -7.65 -36.57
C THR A 3 -6.01 -6.54 -35.53
N LYS A 4 -6.56 -6.74 -34.32
CA LYS A 4 -6.28 -5.87 -33.17
C LYS A 4 -4.79 -5.98 -32.84
N LYS A 5 -4.02 -4.90 -33.02
CA LYS A 5 -2.68 -4.79 -32.45
C LYS A 5 -2.80 -4.83 -30.92
N GLN A 6 -2.33 -5.91 -30.31
CA GLN A 6 -2.22 -5.99 -28.85
C GLN A 6 -1.16 -4.97 -28.40
N LYS A 7 -1.56 -3.98 -27.58
CA LYS A 7 -0.63 -3.13 -26.86
C LYS A 7 0.16 -4.03 -25.91
N GLN A 8 1.44 -4.27 -26.22
CA GLN A 8 2.36 -4.86 -25.26
C GLN A 8 2.48 -3.88 -24.09
N GLN A 9 1.88 -4.21 -22.96
CA GLN A 9 2.05 -3.46 -21.72
C GLN A 9 3.44 -3.75 -21.19
N LYS A 10 4.30 -2.74 -21.18
CA LYS A 10 5.63 -2.81 -20.58
C LYS A 10 5.45 -3.01 -19.07
N GLN A 11 5.79 -4.18 -18.54
CA GLN A 11 5.68 -4.46 -17.11
C GLN A 11 6.66 -3.58 -16.34
N SER A 12 6.11 -2.76 -15.43
CA SER A 12 6.89 -2.04 -14.44
C SER A 12 7.17 -2.98 -13.26
N PRO A 13 8.34 -2.91 -12.60
CA PRO A 13 8.56 -3.63 -11.35
C PRO A 13 7.68 -3.11 -10.20
N TRP A 14 7.00 -1.97 -10.40
CA TRP A 14 6.12 -1.35 -9.43
C TRP A 14 4.65 -1.55 -9.78
N SER A 15 3.86 -1.92 -8.79
CA SER A 15 2.40 -1.95 -8.83
C SER A 15 1.82 -1.09 -7.69
N GLN A 16 0.60 -0.60 -7.88
CA GLN A 16 -0.14 0.15 -6.87
C GLN A 16 -1.39 -0.63 -6.47
N LYS A 17 -1.68 -0.74 -5.17
CA LYS A 17 -2.90 -1.36 -4.67
C LYS A 17 -3.71 -0.38 -3.82
N THR A 18 -5.02 -0.41 -4.01
CA THR A 18 -5.99 0.27 -3.15
C THR A 18 -6.23 -0.53 -1.86
N LEU A 19 -6.12 0.13 -0.71
CA LEU A 19 -6.50 -0.43 0.59
C LEU A 19 -7.98 -0.16 0.86
N SER A 20 -8.66 -1.08 1.55
CA SER A 20 -10.09 -0.95 1.89
C SER A 20 -10.35 0.05 3.03
N ILE A 21 -11.26 1.00 2.77
CA ILE A 21 -12.07 1.91 3.62
C ILE A 21 -11.45 2.52 4.90
N SER A 22 -10.78 1.78 5.80
CA SER A 22 -10.05 2.36 6.94
C SER A 22 -8.65 2.77 6.51
N ASN A 23 -8.58 3.70 5.55
CA ASN A 23 -7.31 4.12 4.97
C ASN A 23 -6.51 4.92 6.02
N PRO A 24 -5.31 4.48 6.43
CA PRO A 24 -4.46 5.27 7.32
C PRO A 24 -3.96 6.58 6.66
N PHE A 25 -4.19 6.76 5.36
CA PHE A 25 -3.61 7.83 4.56
C PHE A 25 -4.55 9.02 4.32
N PRO A 26 -4.02 10.23 4.07
CA PRO A 26 -2.58 10.58 3.98
C PRO A 26 -1.92 10.82 5.35
N ARG A 27 -0.66 10.36 5.50
CA ARG A 27 0.19 10.61 6.69
C ARG A 27 1.68 10.64 6.36
N TYR A 28 2.50 11.29 7.19
CA TYR A 28 3.97 11.32 7.08
C TYR A 28 4.66 11.11 8.44
N GLY A 29 5.96 10.80 8.43
CA GLY A 29 6.73 10.59 9.67
C GLY A 29 6.33 9.35 10.49
N HIS A 30 5.63 8.40 9.88
CA HIS A 30 5.28 7.11 10.50
C HIS A 30 6.45 6.14 10.44
N SER A 31 6.44 5.15 11.31
CA SER A 31 7.37 4.01 11.26
C SER A 31 6.69 2.77 10.71
N ILE A 32 7.44 1.92 10.02
CA ILE A 32 6.97 0.63 9.48
C ILE A 32 8.07 -0.42 9.64
N ASN A 33 7.68 -1.69 9.82
CA ASN A 33 8.64 -2.80 9.75
C ASN A 33 9.19 -2.98 8.33
N GLN A 34 10.46 -3.39 8.24
CA GLN A 34 11.18 -3.53 6.97
C GLN A 34 10.64 -4.66 6.09
N SER A 35 10.19 -5.76 6.70
CA SER A 35 9.69 -6.96 6.02
C SER A 35 8.39 -7.42 6.64
N ALA A 36 7.47 -7.94 5.82
CA ALA A 36 6.22 -8.51 6.30
C ALA A 36 6.49 -9.70 7.24
N ILE A 37 5.72 -9.78 8.33
CA ILE A 37 5.71 -10.90 9.26
C ILE A 37 4.34 -11.56 9.10
N ASN A 38 4.30 -12.82 8.68
CA ASN A 38 3.05 -13.53 8.37
C ASN A 38 2.12 -12.75 7.43
N ASP A 39 2.69 -12.22 6.33
CA ASP A 39 1.99 -11.37 5.36
C ASP A 39 1.36 -10.10 5.95
N GLN A 40 1.96 -9.54 7.01
CA GLN A 40 1.48 -8.33 7.65
C GLN A 40 2.58 -7.29 7.81
N LEU A 41 2.25 -6.05 7.44
CA LEU A 41 3.02 -4.86 7.76
C LEU A 41 2.30 -4.06 8.85
N TYR A 42 3.06 -3.53 9.79
CA TYR A 42 2.59 -2.73 10.90
C TYR A 42 3.07 -1.30 10.76
N LEU A 43 2.13 -0.38 10.61
CA LEU A 43 2.38 1.05 10.55
C LEU A 43 2.07 1.68 11.91
N PHE A 44 3.03 2.41 12.49
CA PHE A 44 2.85 3.10 13.76
C PHE A 44 2.96 4.62 13.61
N GLY A 45 1.95 5.32 14.13
CA GLY A 45 1.93 6.76 14.36
C GLY A 45 2.14 7.60 13.11
N GLY A 46 2.87 8.71 13.28
CA GLY A 46 3.09 9.74 12.27
C GLY A 46 2.17 10.94 12.46
N VAL A 47 2.08 11.78 11.43
CA VAL A 47 1.19 12.94 11.39
C VAL A 47 0.10 12.71 10.35
N SER A 48 -1.15 12.69 10.80
CA SER A 48 -2.35 12.59 9.95
C SER A 48 -3.28 13.77 10.21
N ASN A 49 -3.77 14.40 9.14
CA ASN A 49 -4.63 15.59 9.22
C ASN A 49 -4.09 16.69 10.17
N GLY A 50 -2.77 16.91 10.13
CA GLY A 50 -2.07 17.91 10.95
C GLY A 50 -1.87 17.54 12.43
N ARG A 51 -2.23 16.32 12.85
CA ARG A 51 -2.11 15.86 14.25
C ARG A 51 -1.11 14.71 14.36
N VAL A 52 -0.27 14.75 15.39
CA VAL A 52 0.57 13.61 15.78
C VAL A 52 -0.35 12.50 16.28
N THR A 53 -0.16 11.29 15.77
CA THR A 53 -0.95 10.11 16.13
C THR A 53 -0.06 9.03 16.76
N ASN A 54 -0.70 8.17 17.56
CA ASN A 54 -0.10 7.00 18.19
C ASN A 54 -0.87 5.71 17.82
N ASP A 55 -1.60 5.75 16.70
CA ASP A 55 -2.38 4.64 16.17
C ASP A 55 -1.48 3.57 15.51
N ILE A 56 -1.95 2.33 15.50
CA ILE A 56 -1.33 1.20 14.80
C ILE A 56 -2.29 0.69 13.73
N PHE A 57 -1.78 0.51 12.51
CA PHE A 57 -2.48 -0.19 11.45
C PHE A 57 -1.74 -1.45 11.06
N MET A 58 -2.51 -2.50 10.76
CA MET A 58 -2.02 -3.71 10.12
C MET A 58 -2.45 -3.71 8.64
N ILE A 59 -1.50 -3.91 7.74
CA ILE A 59 -1.72 -4.02 6.31
C ILE A 59 -1.41 -5.46 5.91
N GLU A 60 -2.41 -6.17 5.41
CA GLU A 60 -2.28 -7.56 4.92
C GLU A 60 -1.71 -7.58 3.49
N THR A 61 -0.56 -8.24 3.30
CA THR A 61 0.16 -8.29 2.03
C THR A 61 -0.22 -9.44 1.12
N SER A 62 -0.78 -10.52 1.67
CA SER A 62 -1.26 -11.68 0.91
C SER A 62 -2.43 -11.36 -0.01
N LYS A 63 -3.25 -10.34 0.31
CA LYS A 63 -4.31 -9.80 -0.55
C LYS A 63 -3.79 -9.04 -1.79
N PHE A 64 -2.48 -8.99 -1.97
CA PHE A 64 -1.83 -8.37 -3.12
C PHE A 64 -1.33 -9.37 -4.17
N GLY A 65 -1.50 -10.68 -3.93
CA GLY A 65 -1.34 -11.75 -4.92
C GLY A 65 -2.55 -11.89 -5.86
#